data_AF-A0A8T1UZJ6-F1
#
_entry.id   AF-A0A8T1UZJ6-F1
#
_cell.length_a   1.000
_cell.length_b   1.000
_cell.length_c   1.000
_cell.angle_alpha   90.00
_cell.angle_beta   90.00
_cell.angle_gamma   90.00
#
_symmetry.space_group_name_H-M   'P 1'
#
loop_
_entity.id
_entity.type
_entity.pdbx_description
1 polymer ?
#
loop_
_entity_poly.entity_id
_entity_poly.type
_entity_poly.pdbx_seq_one_letter_code
_entity_poly.pdbx_strand_id
1 'polypeptide(L)'
;MATIIQEEQKLQWKPTDFGKLDDIAEEMAPYERLWKTVREFREMNSKWLRGNVFELPGKEGMQTLQQMLTVVADVSSVLILNSAAAAITAETVRKQMTDFRENVRLIVAIQNPAMKERHMKAVLFLKLFISISSATTLEAHGATQIV
;
A
#
# COMPACT_ATOMS: atom_id res chain seq x y z
N MET A 1 16.75 5.82 27.47
CA MET A 1 16.48 5.52 28.89
C MET A 1 17.65 4.82 29.57
N ALA A 2 18.19 3.74 28.98
CA ALA A 2 19.36 3.02 29.53
C ALA A 2 20.56 3.92 29.87
N THR A 3 20.84 4.95 29.06
CA THR A 3 21.97 5.86 29.28
C THR A 3 21.81 6.72 30.54
N ILE A 4 20.60 7.18 30.87
CA ILE A 4 20.35 8.03 32.05
C ILE A 4 20.48 7.20 33.32
N ILE A 5 19.85 6.01 33.34
CA ILE A 5 19.92 5.07 34.46
C ILE A 5 21.37 4.63 34.72
N GLN A 6 22.17 4.42 33.67
CA GLN A 6 23.59 4.10 33.80
C GLN A 6 24.41 5.24 34.42
N GLU A 7 24.14 6.50 34.06
CA GLU A 7 24.82 7.65 34.66
C GLU A 7 24.39 7.87 36.13
N GLU A 8 23.10 7.70 36.45
CA GLU A 8 22.61 7.76 37.83
C GLU A 8 23.26 6.70 38.72
N GLN A 9 23.45 5.48 38.20
CA GLN A 9 24.17 4.40 38.89
C GLN A 9 25.64 4.73 39.13
N LYS A 10 26.33 5.35 38.17
CA LYS A 10 27.72 5.81 38.34
C LYS A 10 27.84 6.89 39.41
N LEU A 11 26.84 7.74 39.54
CA LEU A 11 26.75 8.79 40.54
C LEU A 11 26.24 8.30 41.91
N GLN A 12 25.99 6.99 42.07
CA GLN A 12 25.37 6.38 43.25
C GLN A 12 24.03 7.01 43.63
N TRP A 13 23.33 7.58 42.66
CA TRP A 13 21.98 8.11 42.85
C TRP A 13 20.97 6.98 42.78
N LYS A 14 19.84 7.15 43.48
CA LYS A 14 18.70 6.24 43.33
C LYS A 14 18.19 6.38 41.90
N PRO A 15 18.13 5.29 41.11
CA PRO A 15 17.65 5.36 39.74
C PRO A 15 16.24 5.92 39.68
N THR A 16 16.02 6.83 38.75
CA THR A 16 14.69 7.40 38.52
C THR A 16 13.80 6.33 37.87
N ASP A 17 12.60 6.14 38.41
CA ASP A 17 11.62 5.20 37.86
C ASP A 17 10.91 5.82 36.65
N PHE A 18 11.16 5.25 35.47
CA PHE A 18 10.55 5.66 34.20
C PHE A 18 9.42 4.71 33.75
N GLY A 19 8.91 3.81 34.61
CA GLY A 19 7.92 2.79 34.20
C GLY A 19 6.69 3.34 33.47
N LYS A 20 6.17 4.51 33.90
CA LYS A 20 5.06 5.17 33.20
C LYS A 20 5.36 5.53 31.74
N LEU A 21 6.62 5.79 31.40
CA LEU A 21 7.02 6.10 30.04
C LEU A 21 7.07 4.84 29.18
N ASP A 22 7.45 3.70 29.77
CA ASP A 22 7.37 2.39 29.11
C ASP A 22 5.91 2.01 28.85
N ASP A 23 5.02 2.23 29.83
CA ASP A 23 3.58 1.99 29.67
C ASP A 23 3.00 2.82 28.49
N ILE A 24 3.35 4.11 28.40
CA ILE A 24 2.92 4.98 27.30
C ILE A 24 3.52 4.51 25.98
N ALA A 25 4.77 4.06 25.97
CA ALA A 25 5.41 3.54 24.75
C ALA A 25 4.71 2.28 24.24
N GLU A 26 4.31 1.38 25.14
CA GLU A 26 3.53 0.19 24.80
C GLU A 26 2.14 0.54 24.27
N GLU A 27 1.46 1.52 24.87
CA GLU A 27 0.16 2.00 24.41
C GLU A 27 0.24 2.66 23.02
N MET A 28 1.35 3.34 22.71
CA MET A 28 1.58 4.02 21.43
C MET A 28 2.08 3.07 20.32
N ALA A 29 2.69 1.94 20.67
CA ALA A 29 3.22 0.96 19.72
C ALA A 29 2.22 0.52 18.61
N PRO A 30 0.94 0.20 18.89
CA PRO A 30 -0.01 -0.16 17.83
C PRO A 30 -0.30 0.99 16.86
N TYR A 31 -0.35 2.24 17.35
CA TYR A 31 -0.54 3.41 16.48
C TYR A 31 0.65 3.60 15.55
N GLU A 32 1.88 3.48 16.08
CA GLU A 32 3.09 3.60 15.27
C GLU A 32 3.14 2.51 14.18
N ARG A 33 2.80 1.26 14.52
CA ARG A 33 2.72 0.16 13.55
C ARG A 33 1.69 0.44 12.46
N LEU A 34 0.51 0.95 12.81
CA LEU A 34 -0.50 1.32 11.82
C LEU A 34 0.05 2.38 10.86
N TRP A 35 0.54 3.51 11.37
CA TRP A 35 0.95 4.64 10.54
C TRP A 35 2.16 4.33 9.67
N LYS A 36 3.13 3.54 10.16
CA LYS A 36 4.23 3.03 9.35
C LYS A 36 3.72 2.16 8.20
N THR A 37 2.84 1.20 8.50
CA THR A 37 2.29 0.30 7.49
C THR A 37 1.46 1.06 6.43
N VAL A 38 0.66 2.03 6.85
CA VAL A 38 -0.11 2.91 5.96
C VAL A 38 0.80 3.70 5.03
N ARG A 39 1.89 4.26 5.56
CA ARG A 39 2.86 5.02 4.79
C ARG A 39 3.55 4.14 3.74
N GLU A 40 4.06 2.98 4.16
CA GLU A 40 4.71 2.02 3.26
C GLU A 40 3.77 1.55 2.15
N PHE A 41 2.50 1.28 2.48
CA PHE A 41 1.48 0.96 1.49
C PHE A 41 1.25 2.11 0.49
N ARG A 42 1.19 3.36 0.94
CA ARG A 42 1.01 4.51 0.05
C ARG A 42 2.19 4.70 -0.90
N GLU A 43 3.41 4.52 -0.41
CA GLU A 43 4.63 4.55 -1.21
C GLU A 43 4.63 3.41 -2.24
N MET A 44 4.26 2.20 -1.82
CA MET A 44 4.10 1.04 -2.70
C MET A 44 3.04 1.30 -3.77
N ASN A 45 1.82 1.68 -3.39
CA ASN A 45 0.73 1.96 -4.32
C ASN A 45 1.12 3.05 -5.35
N SER A 46 1.79 4.11 -4.89
CA SER A 46 2.34 5.15 -5.75
C SER A 46 3.35 4.62 -6.77
N LYS A 47 4.31 3.81 -6.32
CA LYS A 47 5.33 3.21 -7.18
C LYS A 47 4.71 2.25 -8.18
N TRP A 48 3.68 1.51 -7.79
CA TRP A 48 3.03 0.52 -8.64
C TRP A 48 2.12 1.13 -9.71
N LEU A 49 1.46 2.25 -9.40
CA LEU A 49 0.62 2.96 -10.36
C LEU A 49 1.41 3.82 -11.35
N ARG A 50 2.61 4.30 -10.97
CA ARG A 50 3.43 5.21 -11.80
C ARG A 50 4.71 4.58 -12.35
N GLY A 51 5.14 3.45 -11.82
CA GLY A 51 6.39 2.79 -12.19
C GLY A 51 6.29 1.93 -13.44
N ASN A 52 7.44 1.56 -13.98
CA ASN A 52 7.52 0.62 -15.09
C ASN A 52 7.07 -0.78 -14.63
N VAL A 53 6.00 -1.30 -15.23
CA VAL A 53 5.39 -2.60 -14.88
C VAL A 53 6.38 -3.77 -14.96
N PHE A 54 7.43 -3.67 -15.79
CA PHE A 54 8.43 -4.73 -15.94
C PHE A 54 9.54 -4.71 -14.90
N GLU A 55 9.74 -3.58 -14.20
CA GLU A 55 10.76 -3.40 -13.16
C GLU A 55 10.16 -3.53 -11.75
N LEU A 56 8.83 -3.68 -11.64
CA LEU A 56 8.17 -3.85 -10.36
C LEU A 56 8.41 -5.27 -9.81
N PRO A 57 8.69 -5.42 -8.51
CA PRO A 57 8.85 -6.73 -7.90
C PRO A 57 7.48 -7.41 -7.71
N GLY A 58 6.99 -8.10 -8.75
CA GLY A 58 5.63 -8.64 -8.79
C GLY A 58 5.32 -9.62 -7.65
N LYS A 59 6.08 -10.72 -7.57
CA LYS A 59 5.87 -11.77 -6.56
C LYS A 59 6.15 -11.27 -5.14
N GLU A 60 7.24 -10.56 -4.95
CA GLU A 60 7.64 -10.02 -3.65
C GLU A 60 6.64 -8.98 -3.16
N GLY A 61 6.18 -8.06 -4.01
CA GLY A 61 5.18 -7.07 -3.63
C GLY A 61 3.82 -7.67 -3.27
N MET A 62 3.45 -8.81 -3.86
CA MET A 62 2.26 -9.55 -3.44
C MET A 62 2.44 -10.17 -2.05
N GLN A 63 3.64 -10.64 -1.71
CA GLN A 63 3.96 -11.11 -0.36
C GLN A 63 3.98 -9.95 0.64
N THR A 64 4.61 -8.83 0.30
CA THR A 64 4.64 -7.61 1.11
C THR A 64 3.22 -7.11 1.39
N LEU A 65 2.36 -7.04 0.37
CA LEU A 65 0.96 -6.63 0.56
C LEU A 65 0.20 -7.59 1.48
N GLN A 66 0.44 -8.90 1.37
CA GLN A 66 -0.17 -9.88 2.26
C GLN A 66 0.28 -9.72 3.71
N GLN A 67 1.57 -9.45 3.93
CA GLN A 67 2.12 -9.16 5.26
C GLN A 67 1.51 -7.87 5.85
N MET A 68 1.42 -6.81 5.05
CA MET A 68 0.79 -5.54 5.46
C MET A 68 -0.68 -5.74 5.85
N LEU A 69 -1.43 -6.55 5.11
CA LEU A 69 -2.82 -6.89 5.43
C LEU A 69 -2.96 -7.60 6.76
N THR A 70 -2.06 -8.54 7.07
CA THR A 70 -2.02 -9.22 8.37
C THR A 70 -1.72 -8.22 9.48
N VAL A 71 -0.70 -7.37 9.32
CA VAL A 71 -0.34 -6.35 10.32
C VAL A 71 -1.50 -5.39 10.60
N VAL A 72 -2.18 -4.89 9.55
CA VAL A 72 -3.31 -3.97 9.73
C VAL A 72 -4.49 -4.66 10.42
N ALA A 73 -4.75 -5.94 10.13
CA ALA A 73 -5.82 -6.69 10.81
C ALA A 73 -5.51 -6.88 12.30
N ASP A 74 -4.28 -7.27 12.63
CA ASP A 74 -3.84 -7.46 14.01
C ASP A 74 -3.92 -6.14 14.79
N VAL A 75 -3.38 -5.06 14.21
CA VAL A 75 -3.38 -3.73 14.84
C VAL A 75 -4.79 -3.15 14.96
N SER A 76 -5.67 -3.39 13.99
CA SER A 76 -7.08 -2.99 14.05
C SER A 76 -7.81 -3.67 15.23
N SER A 77 -7.53 -4.95 15.47
CA SER A 77 -8.13 -5.70 16.60
C SER A 77 -7.72 -5.15 17.97
N VAL A 78 -6.51 -4.60 18.10
CA VAL A 78 -6.01 -3.97 19.33
C VAL A 78 -6.55 -2.55 19.46
N LEU A 79 -6.54 -1.78 18.38
CA LEU A 79 -6.97 -0.37 18.39
C LEU A 79 -8.46 -0.19 18.64
N ILE A 80 -9.31 -1.17 18.32
CA ILE A 80 -10.76 -1.05 18.57
C ILE A 80 -11.10 -0.90 20.05
N LEU A 81 -10.24 -1.41 20.93
CA LEU A 81 -10.40 -1.32 22.39
C LEU A 81 -9.98 0.05 22.94
N ASN A 82 -9.04 0.72 22.26
CA ASN A 82 -8.42 1.96 22.75
C ASN A 82 -8.89 3.21 22.00
N SER A 83 -9.23 3.10 20.71
CA SER A 83 -9.65 4.22 19.88
C SER A 83 -10.45 3.77 18.65
N ALA A 84 -11.75 4.07 18.67
CA ALA A 84 -12.65 3.80 17.55
C ALA A 84 -12.22 4.52 16.25
N ALA A 85 -11.71 5.75 16.34
CA ALA A 85 -11.27 6.52 15.17
C ALA A 85 -10.06 5.87 14.46
N ALA A 86 -9.10 5.38 15.24
CA ALA A 86 -7.94 4.68 14.70
C ALA A 86 -8.33 3.33 14.08
N ALA A 87 -9.26 2.60 14.71
CA ALA A 87 -9.79 1.35 14.18
C ALA A 87 -10.53 1.55 12.84
N ILE A 88 -11.36 2.59 12.70
CA ILE A 88 -12.04 2.94 11.43
C ILE A 88 -11.02 3.25 10.33
N THR A 89 -9.98 4.00 10.67
CA THR A 89 -8.90 4.33 9.72
C THR A 89 -8.16 3.07 9.27
N ALA A 90 -7.84 2.18 10.21
CA ALA A 90 -7.20 0.89 9.91
C ALA A 90 -8.06 0.04 8.97
N GLU A 91 -9.36 -0.05 9.22
CA GLU A 91 -10.28 -0.81 8.36
C GLU A 91 -10.41 -0.21 6.96
N THR A 92 -10.44 1.13 6.88
CA THR A 92 -10.46 1.84 5.59
C THR A 92 -9.22 1.51 4.77
N VAL A 93 -8.04 1.52 5.39
CA VAL A 93 -6.78 1.18 4.72
C VAL A 93 -6.74 -0.30 4.34
N ARG A 94 -7.23 -1.18 5.21
CA ARG A 94 -7.34 -2.63 4.92
C ARG A 94 -8.18 -2.88 3.66
N LYS A 95 -9.30 -2.17 3.51
CA LYS A 95 -10.12 -2.24 2.29
C LYS A 95 -9.34 -1.78 1.05
N GLN A 96 -8.66 -0.64 1.14
CA GLN A 96 -7.83 -0.14 0.03
C GLN A 96 -6.72 -1.11 -0.36
N MET A 97 -6.05 -1.75 0.61
CA MET A 97 -5.05 -2.79 0.36
C MET A 97 -5.65 -4.03 -0.30
N THR A 98 -6.87 -4.40 0.08
CA THR A 98 -7.59 -5.55 -0.50
C THR A 98 -7.95 -5.28 -1.95
N ASP A 99 -8.47 -4.09 -2.26
CA ASP A 99 -8.78 -3.69 -3.64
C ASP A 99 -7.50 -3.60 -4.49
N PHE A 100 -6.41 -3.08 -3.92
CA PHE A 100 -5.11 -3.00 -4.58
C PHE A 100 -4.51 -4.38 -4.91
N ARG A 101 -4.88 -5.42 -4.16
CA ARG A 101 -4.40 -6.80 -4.38
C ARG A 101 -4.73 -7.32 -5.78
N GLU A 102 -5.87 -6.94 -6.34
CA GLU A 102 -6.25 -7.35 -7.70
C GLU A 102 -5.32 -6.71 -8.74
N ASN A 103 -4.99 -5.43 -8.58
CA ASN A 103 -4.04 -4.73 -9.44
C ASN A 103 -2.66 -5.39 -9.40
N VAL A 104 -2.20 -5.79 -8.21
CA VAL A 104 -0.93 -6.52 -8.05
C VAL A 104 -0.94 -7.86 -8.77
N ARG A 105 -2.03 -8.63 -8.63
CA ARG A 105 -2.19 -9.93 -9.32
C ARG A 105 -2.14 -9.78 -10.85
N LEU A 106 -2.78 -8.74 -11.39
CA LEU A 106 -2.73 -8.43 -12.82
C LEU A 106 -1.30 -8.16 -13.29
N ILE A 107 -0.54 -7.37 -12.53
CA ILE A 107 0.87 -7.08 -12.85
C ILE A 107 1.72 -8.34 -12.82
N VAL A 108 1.55 -9.21 -11.81
CA VAL A 108 2.25 -10.51 -11.74
C VAL A 108 1.91 -11.39 -12.94
N ALA A 109 0.65 -11.39 -13.38
CA ALA A 109 0.23 -12.13 -14.56
C ALA A 109 0.88 -11.57 -15.85
N ILE A 110 0.95 -10.25 -16.00
CA ILE A 110 1.60 -9.59 -17.15
C ILE A 110 3.11 -9.85 -17.18
N GLN A 111 3.76 -9.89 -16.02
CA GLN A 111 5.19 -10.18 -15.90
C GLN A 111 5.53 -11.65 -16.24
N ASN A 112 4.55 -12.55 -16.29
CA ASN A 112 4.78 -13.94 -16.65
C ASN A 112 5.29 -14.02 -18.11
N PRO A 113 6.48 -14.60 -18.37
CA PRO A 113 7.04 -14.69 -19.71
C PRO A 113 6.15 -15.43 -20.71
N ALA A 114 5.26 -16.32 -20.27
CA ALA A 114 4.26 -16.96 -21.14
C ALA A 114 3.22 -15.98 -21.72
N MET A 115 2.95 -14.86 -21.05
CA MET A 115 2.01 -13.81 -21.49
C MET A 115 2.64 -12.78 -22.45
N LYS A 116 3.97 -12.71 -22.51
CA LYS A 116 4.71 -11.60 -23.14
C LYS A 116 4.52 -11.47 -24.65
N GLU A 117 4.24 -12.54 -25.37
CA GLU A 117 4.32 -12.50 -26.85
C GLU A 117 2.95 -12.54 -27.55
N ARG A 118 2.04 -13.40 -27.08
CA ARG A 118 0.75 -13.62 -27.74
C ARG A 118 -0.38 -12.74 -27.21
N HIS A 119 -0.40 -12.48 -25.89
CA HIS A 119 -1.44 -11.70 -25.25
C HIS A 119 -1.14 -10.19 -25.23
N MET A 120 0.13 -9.78 -25.10
CA MET A 120 0.49 -8.36 -25.25
C MET A 120 0.21 -7.82 -26.65
N LYS A 121 0.43 -8.62 -27.72
CA LYS A 121 -0.01 -8.25 -29.08
C LYS A 121 -1.53 -8.03 -29.16
N ALA A 122 -2.33 -8.88 -28.51
CA ALA A 122 -3.79 -8.75 -28.50
C ALA A 122 -4.27 -7.52 -27.69
N VAL A 123 -3.64 -7.22 -26.55
CA VAL A 123 -3.96 -6.02 -25.74
C VAL A 123 -3.55 -4.73 -26.46
N LEU A 124 -2.38 -4.70 -27.10
CA LEU A 124 -1.97 -3.59 -27.96
C LEU A 124 -2.93 -3.41 -29.15
N PHE A 125 -3.35 -4.51 -29.77
CA PHE A 125 -4.30 -4.48 -30.87
C PHE A 125 -5.66 -3.91 -30.43
N LEU A 126 -6.16 -4.29 -29.26
CA LEU A 126 -7.41 -3.76 -28.70
C LEU A 126 -7.31 -2.26 -28.41
N LYS A 127 -6.17 -1.80 -27.87
CA LYS A 127 -5.93 -0.38 -27.57
C LYS A 127 -5.85 0.46 -28.85
N LEU A 128 -5.25 -0.08 -29.91
CA LEU A 128 -5.23 0.54 -31.23
C LEU A 128 -6.64 0.62 -31.83
N PHE A 129 -7.43 -0.45 -31.69
CA PHE A 129 -8.80 -0.52 -32.21
C PHE A 129 -9.73 0.51 -31.54
N ILE A 130 -9.63 0.67 -30.22
CA ILE A 130 -10.41 1.69 -29.49
C ILE A 130 -10.01 3.10 -29.93
N SER A 131 -8.72 3.37 -30.11
CA SER A 131 -8.23 4.68 -30.56
C SER A 131 -8.66 5.02 -31.99
N ILE A 132 -8.68 4.03 -32.89
CA ILE A 132 -9.14 4.20 -34.27
C ILE A 132 -10.66 4.40 -34.29
N SER A 133 -11.41 3.64 -33.49
CA SER A 133 -12.87 3.77 -33.39
C SER A 133 -13.32 5.12 -32.83
N SER A 134 -12.57 5.72 -31.89
CA SER A 134 -12.85 7.07 -31.38
C SER A 134 -12.50 8.17 -32.38
N ALA A 135 -11.48 7.94 -33.24
CA ALA A 135 -11.10 8.90 -34.28
C ALA A 135 -12.13 8.92 -35.43
N THR A 136 -12.64 7.76 -35.84
CA THR A 136 -13.66 7.66 -36.90
C THR A 136 -15.04 8.17 -36.47
N THR A 137 -15.38 8.10 -35.18
CA THR A 137 -16.63 8.71 -34.67
C THR A 137 -16.57 10.23 -34.63
N LEU A 138 -15.39 10.85 -34.46
CA LEU A 138 -15.22 12.29 -34.55
C LEU A 138 -15.37 12.81 -35.99
N GLU A 139 -14.83 12.09 -36.98
CA GLU A 139 -14.98 12.48 -38.39
C GLU A 139 -16.43 12.33 -38.91
N ALA A 140 -17.15 11.31 -38.44
CA ALA A 140 -18.57 11.13 -38.80
C ALA A 140 -19.49 12.23 -38.24
N HIS A 141 -19.16 12.82 -37.08
CA HIS A 141 -19.90 13.96 -36.54
C HIS A 141 -19.52 15.31 -37.17
N GLY A 142 -18.30 15.46 -37.70
CA GLY A 142 -17.88 16.64 -38.44
C GLY A 142 -18.48 16.75 -39.85
N ALA A 143 -18.82 15.62 -40.48
CA ALA A 143 -19.41 15.59 -41.82
C ALA A 143 -20.93 15.85 -41.87
N THR A 144 -21.62 15.88 -40.71
CA THR A 144 -23.08 16.07 -40.65
C THR A 144 -23.49 17.55 -40.46
N GLN A 145 -22.54 18.48 -40.33
CA GLN A 145 -22.83 19.93 -40.17
C GLN A 145 -22.47 20.80 -41.39
N ILE A 146 -22.16 20.20 -42.56
CA ILE A 146 -21.95 20.97 -43.80
C ILE A 146 -22.86 20.43 -44.91
N VAL A 147 -24.17 20.60 -44.74
CA VAL A 147 -25.16 20.80 -45.83
C VAL A 147 -26.26 21.72 -45.32
#